data_AF-K9CPF0-F1
#
_entry.id   AF-K9CPF0-F1
#
_cell.length_a   1.000
_cell.length_b   1.000
_cell.length_c   1.000
_cell.angle_alpha   90.00
_cell.angle_beta   90.00
_cell.angle_gamma   90.00
#
_symmetry.space_group_name_H-M   'P 1'
#
loop_
_entity.id
_entity.type
_entity.pdbx_description
1 polymer ?
#
loop_
_entity_poly.entity_id
_entity_poly.type
_entity_poly.pdbx_seq_one_letter_code
_entity_poly.pdbx_strand_id
1 'polypeptide(L)' 'MSFHTYMLRCADGSYYLGHTDNLELRLGQHHSGEVAGYTQRRRPVTLVWSEAFGTRDEALAAEQQIKGCRERRRKR' A
#
# COMPACT_ATOMS: atom_id res chain seq x y z
N MET A 1 -0.83 2.69 -19.26
CA MET A 1 -0.76 3.23 -17.90
C MET A 1 -0.96 2.04 -16.97
N SER A 2 0.10 1.64 -16.28
CA SER A 2 0.10 0.45 -15.43
C SER A 2 -0.23 0.89 -14.01
N PHE A 3 -1.23 0.28 -13.40
CA PHE A 3 -1.63 0.60 -12.02
C PHE A 3 -0.86 -0.26 -11.05
N HIS A 4 -0.19 0.34 -10.08
CA HIS A 4 0.52 -0.39 -9.04
C HIS A 4 -0.26 -0.31 -7.73
N THR A 5 -0.63 -1.45 -7.16
CA THR A 5 -1.17 -1.53 -5.80
C THR A 5 -0.05 -1.89 -4.84
N TYR A 6 -0.01 -1.23 -3.69
CA TYR A 6 1.01 -1.45 -2.69
C TYR A 6 0.45 -1.47 -1.27
N MET A 7 1.17 -2.18 -0.42
CA MET A 7 0.84 -2.40 0.97
C MET A 7 2.04 -2.05 1.84
N LEU A 8 1.88 -1.00 2.64
CA LEU A 8 2.85 -0.58 3.62
C LEU A 8 2.41 -1.06 5.01
N ARG A 9 3.37 -1.49 5.82
CA ARG A 9 3.18 -1.74 7.26
C ARG A 9 3.84 -0.61 8.02
N CYS A 10 3.05 0.11 8.81
CA CYS A 10 3.55 1.11 9.74
C CYS A 10 4.11 0.41 11.00
N ALA A 11 5.00 1.10 11.72
CA ALA A 11 5.58 0.63 12.97
C ALA A 11 4.53 0.22 14.03
N ASP A 12 3.37 0.87 14.01
CA ASP A 12 2.20 0.61 14.88
C ASP A 12 1.50 -0.74 14.60
N GLY A 13 1.95 -1.51 13.60
CA GLY A 13 1.28 -2.74 13.17
C GLY A 13 0.07 -2.50 12.27
N SER A 14 -0.31 -1.24 12.08
CA SER A 14 -1.29 -0.79 11.10
C SER A 14 -0.78 -1.00 9.67
N TYR A 15 -1.67 -1.41 8.77
CA TYR A 15 -1.36 -1.62 7.35
C TYR A 15 -2.07 -0.59 6.48
N TYR A 16 -1.31 0.09 5.63
CA TYR A 16 -1.81 1.01 4.63
C TYR A 16 -1.84 0.32 3.26
N LEU A 17 -2.99 0.40 2.59
CA LEU A 17 -3.15 -0.05 1.21
C LEU A 17 -3.42 1.18 0.35
N GLY A 18 -2.75 1.26 -0.78
CA GLY A 18 -2.97 2.30 -1.77
C GLY A 18 -2.62 1.81 -3.15
N HIS A 19 -3.05 2.53 -4.16
CA HIS A 19 -2.62 2.33 -5.54
C HIS A 19 -2.02 3.61 -6.08
N THR A 20 -1.10 3.48 -7.03
CA THR A 20 -0.42 4.59 -7.71
C THR A 20 0.03 4.14 -9.09
N ASP A 21 0.23 5.07 -10.01
CA ASP A 21 0.83 4.77 -11.31
C ASP A 21 2.37 4.63 -11.20
N ASN A 22 2.99 5.25 -10.18
CA ASN A 22 4.44 5.26 -9.99
C ASN A 22 4.84 4.90 -8.55
N LEU A 23 5.01 3.60 -8.31
CA LEU A 23 5.32 3.06 -6.98
C LEU A 23 6.68 3.51 -6.46
N GLU A 24 7.72 3.43 -7.28
CA GLU A 24 9.09 3.77 -6.88
C GLU A 24 9.22 5.23 -6.47
N LEU A 25 8.61 6.14 -7.25
CA LEU A 25 8.57 7.56 -6.93
C LEU A 25 7.85 7.81 -5.58
N ARG A 26 6.71 7.14 -5.37
CA ARG A 26 5.90 7.26 -4.16
C ARG A 26 6.61 6.69 -2.93
N LEU A 27 7.29 5.55 -3.07
CA LEU A 27 8.11 4.94 -2.02
C LEU A 27 9.31 5.82 -1.67
N GLY A 28 10.03 6.31 -2.68
CA GLY A 28 11.12 7.27 -2.51
C GLY A 28 10.67 8.50 -1.74
N GLN A 29 9.52 9.08 -2.11
CA GLN A 29 8.93 10.20 -1.37
C GLN A 29 8.57 9.86 0.09
N HIS A 30 8.02 8.66 0.35
CA HIS A 30 7.73 8.19 1.71
C HIS A 30 9.00 7.93 2.54
N HIS A 31 10.08 7.45 1.91
CA HIS A 31 11.39 7.20 2.54
C HIS A 31 12.16 8.50 2.79
N SER A 32 12.20 9.41 1.82
CA SER A 32 12.87 10.71 1.93
C SER A 32 12.12 11.68 2.85
N GLY A 33 10.80 11.54 2.97
CA GLY A 33 9.97 12.36 3.89
C GLY A 33 9.49 13.64 3.27
N GLU A 34 9.62 13.72 1.96
CA GLU A 34 9.22 14.82 1.09
C GLU A 34 7.69 14.98 1.05
N VAL A 35 6.95 13.88 1.23
CA VAL A 35 5.49 13.91 1.39
C VAL A 35 5.15 14.24 2.84
N ALA A 36 4.87 15.51 3.09
CA ALA A 36 4.28 15.99 4.34
C ALA A 36 2.86 15.41 4.49
N GLY A 37 2.67 14.45 5.40
CA GLY A 37 1.39 13.77 5.59
C GLY A 37 1.41 12.65 6.62
N TYR A 38 0.37 11.80 6.60
CA TYR A 38 0.08 10.76 7.60
C TYR A 38 1.20 9.73 7.82
N THR A 39 2.02 9.48 6.78
CA THR A 39 3.15 8.54 6.79
C THR A 39 4.47 9.15 7.28
N GLN A 40 4.59 10.48 7.38
CA GLN A 40 5.81 11.15 7.87
C GLN A 40 6.05 10.90 9.37
N ARG A 41 4.96 10.82 10.17
CA ARG A 41 5.00 10.58 11.63
C ARG A 41 5.00 9.10 12.03
N ARG A 42 4.75 8.16 11.11
CA ARG A 42 4.62 6.72 11.41
C ARG A 42 5.74 5.87 10.81
N ARG A 43 6.95 6.42 10.81
CA ARG A 43 8.16 5.72 10.40
C ARG A 43 8.64 4.79 11.53
N PRO A 44 9.19 3.61 11.19
CA PRO A 44 9.39 3.06 9.86
C PRO A 44 8.09 2.58 9.18
N VAL A 45 7.98 2.83 7.87
CA VAL A 45 6.99 2.18 6.99
C VAL A 45 7.72 1.14 6.15
N THR A 46 7.32 -0.11 6.25
CA THR A 46 7.93 -1.22 5.51
C THR A 46 7.01 -1.59 4.36
N LEU A 47 7.52 -1.62 3.14
CA LEU A 47 6.79 -2.23 2.02
C LEU A 47 6.72 -3.73 2.27
N VAL A 48 5.50 -4.26 2.44
CA VAL A 48 5.27 -5.69 2.65
C VAL A 48 4.86 -6.37 1.36
N TRP A 49 4.13 -5.65 0.50
CA TRP A 49 3.65 -6.20 -0.76
C TRP A 49 3.45 -5.09 -1.79
N SER A 50 3.75 -5.39 -3.05
CA SER A 50 3.52 -4.52 -4.19
C SER A 50 3.28 -5.35 -5.43
N GLU A 51 2.29 -4.98 -6.22
CA GLU A 51 1.94 -5.67 -7.45
C GLU A 51 1.56 -4.66 -8.54
N ALA A 52 1.97 -4.96 -9.76
CA ALA A 52 1.70 -4.16 -10.95
C ALA A 52 0.56 -4.80 -11.73
N PHE A 53 -0.44 -4.00 -12.07
CA PHE A 53 -1.62 -4.39 -12.82
C PHE A 53 -1.68 -3.64 -14.14
N GLY A 54 -2.05 -4.34 -15.20
CA GLY A 54 -2.25 -3.74 -16.51
C GLY A 54 -3.53 -2.91 -16.58
N THR A 55 -4.49 -3.18 -15.69
CA THR A 55 -5.81 -2.54 -15.67
C THR A 55 -6.25 -2.13 -14.27
N ARG A 56 -7.10 -1.10 -14.21
CA ARG A 56 -7.68 -0.60 -12.94
C ARG A 56 -8.58 -1.65 -12.27
N ASP A 57 -9.23 -2.50 -13.06
CA ASP A 57 -10.14 -3.52 -12.58
C ASP A 57 -9.40 -4.60 -11.76
N GLU A 58 -8.27 -5.07 -12.27
CA GLU A 58 -7.42 -6.03 -11.55
C GLU A 58 -6.88 -5.45 -10.24
N ALA A 59 -6.44 -4.18 -10.25
CA ALA A 59 -5.99 -3.49 -9.04
C ALA A 59 -7.10 -3.40 -7.98
N LEU A 60 -8.34 -3.13 -8.41
CA LEU A 60 -9.51 -3.05 -7.53
C LEU A 60 -9.91 -4.44 -7.00
N ALA A 61 -9.86 -5.47 -7.84
CA ALA A 61 -10.14 -6.85 -7.46
C ALA A 61 -9.12 -7.37 -6.44
N ALA A 62 -7.84 -7.05 -6.64
CA ALA A 62 -6.78 -7.36 -5.68
C ALA A 62 -6.99 -6.62 -4.35
N GLU A 63 -7.31 -5.32 -4.36
CA GLU A 63 -7.59 -4.57 -3.13
C GLU A 63 -8.77 -5.17 -2.36
N GLN A 64 -9.86 -5.53 -3.05
CA GLN A 64 -11.04 -6.14 -2.44
C GLN A 64 -10.74 -7.52 -1.87
N GLN A 65 -9.99 -8.36 -2.58
CA GLN A 65 -9.54 -9.66 -2.08
C GLN A 65 -8.69 -9.51 -0.82
N ILE A 66 -7.74 -8.56 -0.81
CA ILE A 66 -6.86 -8.32 0.33
C ILE A 66 -7.65 -7.77 1.52
N LYS A 67 -8.57 -6.82 1.32
CA LYS A 67 -9.47 -6.31 2.38
C LYS A 67 -10.33 -7.44 2.95
N GLY A 68 -10.98 -8.24 2.10
CA GLY A 68 -11.84 -9.35 2.52
C GLY A 68 -11.07 -10.45 3.27
N CYS A 69 -9.85 -10.76 2.84
CA CYS A 69 -9.01 -11.75 3.51
C CYS A 69 -8.58 -11.29 4.92
N ARG A 70 -8.30 -9.99 5.12
CA ARG A 70 -7.95 -9.45 6.44
C ARG A 70 -9.12 -9.47 7.43
N GLU A 71 -10.32 -9.14 6.97
CA GLU A 71 -11.52 -9.18 7.81
C GLU A 71 -11.82 -10.61 8.29
N ARG A 72 -11.60 -11.59 7.41
CA ARG A 72 -11.70 -13.02 7.73
C ARG A 72 -10.60 -13.50 8.67
N ARG A 73 -9.38 -12.95 8.56
CA ARG A 73 -8.22 -13.39 9.38
C ARG A 73 -8.23 -12.79 10.80
N ARG A 74 -8.94 -11.69 11.05
CA ARG A 74 -9.06 -11.05 12.38
C ARG A 74 -10.09 -11.73 13.30
N LYS A 75 -10.83 -12.74 12.81
CA LYS A 75 -11.85 -13.49 13.56
C LYS A 75 -11.40 -14.89 14.02
N ARG A 76 -10.10 -15.16 14.13
CA ARG A 76 -9.57 -16.40 14.69
C ARG A 76 -8.79 -16.16 15.96
#